data_AF-A0A2V3ZQF5-F1
#
_entry.id   AF-A0A2V3ZQF5-F1
#
_cell.length_a   1.000
_cell.length_b   1.000
_cell.length_c   1.000
_cell.angle_alpha   90.00
_cell.angle_beta   90.00
_cell.angle_gamma   90.00
#
_symmetry.space_group_name_H-M   'P 1'
#
loop_
_entity.id
_entity.type
_entity.pdbx_description
1 polymer ?
#
loop_
_entity_poly.entity_id
_entity_poly.type
_entity_poly.pdbx_seq_one_letter_code
_entity_poly.pdbx_strand_id
1 'polypeptide(L)' 'MKIKSLQRIYGILYDCPFSDRLAACPLFCIDELSFKQKVNFIDELSVEEVDRILVNHKQCSWKRENEPSKLVFREYNYL' A
#
# COMPACT_ATOMS: atom_id res chain seq x y z
N MET A 1 8.54 19.96 -1.25
CA MET A 1 7.48 19.04 -1.73
C MET A 1 7.54 17.62 -1.13
N LYS A 2 8.66 17.14 -0.57
CA LYS A 2 8.78 15.79 0.05
C LYS A 2 7.75 15.46 1.15
N ILE A 3 7.43 16.43 2.02
CA ILE A 3 6.68 16.17 3.27
C ILE A 3 5.24 15.67 3.02
N LYS A 4 4.53 16.22 2.01
CA LYS A 4 3.15 15.82 1.71
C LYS A 4 3.03 14.40 1.17
N SER A 5 4.02 13.94 0.40
CA SER A 5 4.02 12.61 -0.22
C SER A 5 4.31 11.53 0.82
N LEU A 6 5.24 11.80 1.75
CA LEU A 6 5.57 10.89 2.86
C LEU A 6 4.35 10.59 3.74
N GLN A 7 3.60 11.62 4.15
CA GLN A 7 2.37 11.44 4.94
C GLN A 7 1.33 10.52 4.28
N ARG A 8 1.26 10.51 2.93
CA ARG A 8 0.36 9.63 2.18
C ARG A 8 0.83 8.18 2.16
N ILE A 9 2.14 7.94 2.24
CA ILE A 9 2.71 6.60 2.23
C ILE A 9 2.60 5.91 3.60
N TYR A 10 2.66 6.66 4.70
CA TYR A 10 2.60 6.08 6.05
C TYR A 10 1.39 5.14 6.23
N GLY A 11 0.19 5.53 5.79
CA GLY A 11 -0.99 4.68 5.91
C GLY A 11 -0.89 3.37 5.11
N ILE A 12 -0.49 3.46 3.84
CA ILE A 12 -0.37 2.28 2.95
C ILE A 12 0.77 1.34 3.34
N LEU A 13 1.66 1.75 4.24
CA LEU A 13 2.77 0.95 4.74
C LEU A 13 2.34 -0.06 5.79
N TYR A 14 1.38 0.33 6.63
CA TYR A 14 0.87 -0.53 7.70
C TYR A 14 -0.28 -1.39 7.24
N ASP A 15 -1.11 -0.89 6.32
CA ASP A 15 -2.25 -1.65 5.87
C ASP A 15 -2.52 -1.46 4.37
N CYS A 16 -2.91 -2.56 3.73
CA CYS A 16 -3.51 -2.53 2.42
C CYS A 16 -5.03 -2.44 2.62
N PRO A 17 -5.76 -1.50 1.99
CA PRO A 17 -7.21 -1.43 2.12
C PRO A 17 -7.95 -2.72 1.71
N PHE A 18 -7.29 -3.60 0.95
CA PHE A 18 -7.81 -4.89 0.53
C PHE A 18 -7.28 -6.06 1.39
N SER A 19 -6.48 -5.77 2.42
CA SER A 19 -5.79 -6.70 3.32
C SER A 19 -5.05 -7.84 2.63
N ASP A 20 -4.66 -7.61 1.37
CA ASP A 20 -4.06 -8.59 0.48
C ASP A 20 -3.10 -7.86 -0.47
N ARG A 21 -1.83 -7.79 -0.08
CA ARG A 21 -0.79 -7.27 -0.97
C ARG A 21 -0.49 -8.34 -2.02
N LEU A 22 -0.62 -7.97 -3.29
CA LEU A 22 -0.16 -8.82 -4.38
C LEU A 22 1.36 -9.00 -4.28
N ALA A 23 1.86 -10.15 -4.73
CA ALA A 23 3.31 -10.40 -4.81
C ALA A 23 4.07 -9.35 -5.64
N ALA A 24 3.38 -8.68 -6.57
CA ALA A 24 3.92 -7.57 -7.38
C ALA A 24 3.81 -6.18 -6.70
N CYS A 25 3.30 -6.09 -5.46
CA CYS A 25 3.22 -4.84 -4.72
C CYS A 25 4.62 -4.39 -4.27
N PRO A 26 5.02 -3.12 -4.50
CA PRO A 26 6.30 -2.60 -4.03
C PRO A 26 6.52 -2.70 -2.52
N LEU A 27 5.43 -2.80 -1.75
CA LEU A 27 5.46 -2.91 -0.29
C LEU A 27 5.23 -4.36 0.20
N PHE A 28 5.24 -5.37 -0.69
CA PHE A 28 5.07 -6.77 -0.29
C PHE A 28 6.20 -7.25 0.62
N CYS A 29 7.44 -6.88 0.30
CA CYS A 29 8.63 -7.32 1.04
C CYS A 29 8.74 -6.71 2.45
N ILE A 30 7.95 -5.67 2.75
CA ILE A 30 8.04 -4.98 4.03
C ILE A 30 6.97 -5.41 5.04
N ASP A 31 6.06 -6.31 4.69
CA ASP A 31 4.99 -6.76 5.60
C ASP A 31 5.57 -7.37 6.89
N GLU A 32 6.64 -8.15 6.75
CA GLU A 32 7.39 -8.80 7.84
C GLU A 32 8.30 -7.85 8.63
N LEU A 33 8.46 -6.60 8.19
CA LEU A 33 9.28 -5.63 8.91
C LEU A 33 8.57 -5.15 10.18
N SER A 34 9.33 -5.03 11.26
CA SER A 34 8.88 -4.35 12.47
C SER A 34 8.54 -2.88 12.20
N PHE A 35 7.78 -2.26 13.09
CA PHE A 35 7.45 -0.83 13.01
C PHE A 35 8.69 0.05 12.79
N LYS A 36 9.75 -0.18 13.56
CA LYS A 36 11.00 0.59 13.44
C LYS A 36 11.65 0.43 12.06
N GLN A 37 11.67 -0.79 11.55
CA GLN A 37 12.23 -1.07 10.21
C GLN A 37 11.38 -0.44 9.10
N LYS A 38 10.05 -0.44 9.26
CA LYS A 38 9.11 0.25 8.36
C LYS A 38 9.34 1.77 8.32
N VAL A 39 9.59 2.40 9.46
CA VAL A 39 9.95 3.83 9.53
C VAL A 39 11.27 4.10 8.82
N ASN A 40 12.32 3.34 9.13
CA ASN A 40 13.63 3.51 8.49
C ASN A 40 13.55 3.31 6.97
N PHE A 41 12.78 2.32 6.51
CA PHE A 41 12.55 2.07 5.08
C PHE A 41 12.00 3.31 4.38
N ILE A 42 11.02 4.00 4.97
CA ILE A 42 10.44 5.22 4.40
C ILE A 42 11.48 6.34 4.31
N ASP A 43 12.28 6.51 5.36
CA ASP A 43 13.27 7.58 5.43
C ASP A 43 14.38 7.42 4.37
N GLU A 44 14.61 6.18 3.92
CA GLU A 44 15.57 5.83 2.88
C GLU A 44 15.02 6.00 1.46
N LEU A 45 13.70 6.16 1.26
CA LEU A 45 13.11 6.29 -0.06
C LEU A 45 13.44 7.64 -0.73
N SER A 46 13.85 7.56 -1.98
CA SER A 46 13.91 8.70 -2.90
C SER A 46 12.50 9.20 -3.26
N VAL A 47 12.42 10.42 -3.81
CA VAL A 47 11.13 10.98 -4.24
C VAL A 47 10.53 10.13 -5.36
N GLU A 48 11.40 9.64 -6.24
CA GLU A 48 11.06 8.81 -7.39
C GLU A 48 10.49 7.46 -6.96
N GLU A 49 11.03 6.85 -5.89
CA GLU A 49 10.50 5.61 -5.33
C GLU A 49 9.16 5.82 -4.65
N VAL A 50 9.02 6.89 -3.87
CA VAL A 50 7.74 7.33 -3.28
C VAL A 50 6.67 7.46 -4.38
N ASP A 51 7.00 8.14 -5.48
CA ASP A 51 6.06 8.33 -6.58
C ASP A 51 5.70 7.00 -7.28
N ARG A 52 6.67 6.10 -7.47
CA ARG A 52 6.41 4.76 -8.03
C ARG A 52 5.47 3.94 -7.15
N ILE A 53 5.66 3.98 -5.83
CA ILE A 53 4.77 3.31 -4.87
C ILE A 53 3.34 3.87 -4.99
N LEU A 54 3.20 5.19 -4.97
CA LEU A 54 1.89 5.84 -5.06
C LEU A 54 1.17 5.55 -6.39
N VAL A 55 1.90 5.56 -7.52
CA VAL A 55 1.35 5.20 -8.83
C VAL A 55 0.88 3.75 -8.86
N ASN A 56 1.67 2.82 -8.34
CA ASN A 56 1.29 1.41 -8.27
C ASN A 56 0.02 1.21 -7.42
N HIS A 57 -0.05 1.84 -6.25
CA HIS A 57 -1.24 1.77 -5.39
C HIS A 57 -2.48 2.36 -6.06
N LYS A 58 -2.35 3.51 -6.75
CA LYS A 58 -3.47 4.09 -7.51
C LYS A 58 -3.99 3.12 -8.59
N GLN A 59 -3.09 2.49 -9.34
CA GLN A 59 -3.45 1.50 -10.36
C GLN A 59 -4.06 0.24 -9.75
N CYS A 60 -3.51 -0.26 -8.65
CA CYS A 60 -4.01 -1.42 -7.93
C CYS A 60 -5.43 -1.19 -7.42
N SER A 61 -5.68 -0.05 -6.76
CA SER A 61 -7.02 0.31 -6.28
C SER A 61 -8.01 0.41 -7.44
N TRP A 62 -7.66 1.13 -8.51
CA TRP A 62 -8.53 1.26 -9.67
C TRP A 62 -8.90 -0.10 -10.29
N LYS A 63 -7.92 -0.99 -10.47
CA LYS A 63 -8.17 -2.35 -10.98
C LYS A 63 -9.09 -3.14 -10.05
N ARG A 64 -8.81 -3.15 -8.75
CA ARG A 64 -9.60 -3.92 -7.78
C ARG A 64 -11.03 -3.38 -7.62
N GLU A 65 -11.26 -2.09 -7.82
CA GLU A 65 -12.59 -1.47 -7.82
C GLU A 65 -13.39 -1.76 -9.11
N ASN A 66 -12.73 -1.82 -10.27
CA ASN A 66 -13.38 -1.90 -11.58
C ASN A 66 -13.36 -3.30 -12.22
N GLU A 67 -12.57 -4.24 -11.69
CA GLU A 67 -12.51 -5.64 -12.15
C GLU A 67 -12.93 -6.62 -11.03
N PRO A 68 -14.24 -6.76 -10.76
CA PRO A 68 -14.75 -7.56 -9.63
C PRO A 68 -14.61 -9.08 -9.80
N SER A 69 -14.03 -9.58 -10.90
CA SER A 69 -14.06 -11.01 -11.25
C SER A 69 -13.25 -11.94 -10.33
N LYS A 70 -12.69 -11.44 -9.22
CA LYS A 70 -12.03 -12.25 -8.17
C LYS A 70 -12.31 -11.83 -6.72
N LEU A 71 -13.31 -11.00 -6.44
CA LEU A 71 -13.68 -10.67 -5.06
C LEU A 71 -14.85 -11.53 -4.61
N VAL A 72 -14.52 -12.69 -4.02
CA VAL A 72 -15.42 -13.40 -3.12
C VAL A 72 -15.73 -12.45 -1.96
N PHE A 73 -17.01 -12.09 -1.86
CA PHE A 73 -17.59 -11.24 -0.84
C PHE A 73 -17.07 -11.59 0.57
N ARG A 74 -16.36 -10.67 1.22
CA ARG A 74 -16.40 -10.56 2.68
C ARG A 74 -17.39 -9.46 3.03
N GLU A 75 -18.65 -9.86 3.14
CA GLU A 75 -19.65 -9.09 3.88
C GLU A 75 -19.19 -9.03 5.34
N TYR A 76 -18.70 -7.86 5.78
CA TYR A 76 -18.62 -7.58 7.21
C TYR A 76 -20.01 -7.12 7.66
N ASN A 77 -20.77 -8.06 8.21
CA ASN A 77 -21.90 -7.76 9.09
C ASN A 77 -21.35 -7.03 10.32
N TYR A 78 -21.62 -5.73 10.42
CA TYR A 78 -21.53 -5.03 11.70
C TYR A 78 -22.84 -5.32 12.46
N LEU A 79 -22.71 -6.15 13.50
CA LEU A 79 -23.67 -6.24 14.61
C LEU A 79 -23.61 -4.97 15.45
#